data_AF-A0A286AFK9-F1
#
_entry.id   AF-A0A286AFK9-F1
#
_cell.length_a   1.000
_cell.length_b   1.000
_cell.length_c   1.000
_cell.angle_alpha   90.00
_cell.angle_beta   90.00
_cell.angle_gamma   90.00
#
_symmetry.space_group_name_H-M   'P 1'
#
loop_
_entity.id
_entity.type
_entity.pdbx_description
1 polymer ?
#
loop_
_entity_poly.entity_id
_entity_poly.type
_entity_poly.pdbx_seq_one_letter_code
_entity_poly.pdbx_strand_id
1 'polypeptide(L)' 'MAFRRKIYQSIEELQYDLDEWVVYYNSTRTHQGKMYCGRTPMQTLIDAKEVWDDKITALNN' A
#
# COMPACT_ATOMS: atom_id res chain seq x y z
N MET A 1 14.16 12.19 6.40
CA MET A 1 13.56 12.18 5.05
C MET A 1 14.66 11.97 4.04
N ALA A 2 14.52 10.99 3.13
CA ALA A 2 15.48 10.76 2.06
C ALA A 2 14.81 11.13 0.73
N PHE A 3 15.35 12.14 0.04
CA PHE A 3 14.93 12.50 -1.31
C PHE A 3 15.65 11.60 -2.32
N ARG A 4 14.93 11.16 -3.38
CA ARG A 4 15.58 10.46 -4.49
C ARG A 4 16.58 11.40 -5.15
N ARG A 5 17.80 10.92 -5.40
CA ARG A 5 18.92 11.67 -6.02
C ARG A 5 19.22 11.24 -7.46
N LYS A 6 18.51 10.24 -7.98
CA LYS A 6 18.70 9.70 -9.33
C LYS A 6 18.15 10.70 -10.35
N ILE A 7 18.97 11.04 -11.34
CA ILE A 7 18.56 11.81 -12.52
C ILE A 7 18.13 10.82 -13.58
N TYR A 8 16.88 10.92 -14.03
CA TYR A 8 16.29 10.05 -15.04
C TYR A 8 16.58 10.58 -16.43
N GLN A 9 17.01 9.69 -17.33
CA GLN A 9 17.28 10.06 -18.72
C GLN A 9 16.05 9.92 -19.62
N SER A 10 15.01 9.22 -19.15
CA SER A 10 13.73 9.09 -19.84
C SER A 10 12.56 8.90 -18.87
N ILE A 11 11.33 9.01 -19.39
CA ILE A 11 10.10 8.78 -18.61
C ILE A 11 9.97 7.29 -18.26
N GLU A 12 10.38 6.40 -19.15
CA GLU A 12 10.31 4.95 -18.97
C GLU A 12 11.16 4.50 -17.79
N GLU A 13 12.36 5.08 -17.64
CA GLU A 13 13.24 4.80 -16.50
C GLU A 13 12.63 5.27 -15.17
N LEU A 14 11.96 6.43 -15.19
CA LEU A 14 11.23 6.93 -14.02
C LEU A 14 10.05 6.02 -13.67
N GLN A 15 9.29 5.59 -14.66
CA GLN A 15 8.12 4.74 -14.48
C GLN A 15 8.51 3.39 -13.90
N TYR A 16 9.59 2.77 -14.40
CA TYR A 16 10.09 1.50 -13.87
C TYR A 16 10.40 1.56 -12.37
N ASP A 17 11.20 2.56 -11.96
CA ASP A 17 11.54 2.75 -10.54
C ASP A 17 10.30 3.11 -9.70
N LEU A 18 9.30 3.78 -10.29
CA LEU A 18 8.06 4.11 -9.60
C LEU A 18 7.21 2.86 -9.39
N ASP A 19 7.05 2.02 -10.40
CA ASP A 19 6.26 0.78 -10.33
C ASP A 19 6.84 -0.17 -9.28
N GLU A 20 8.16 -0.36 -9.29
CA GLU A 20 8.85 -1.17 -8.28
C GLU A 20 8.64 -0.59 -6.87
N TRP A 21 8.77 0.73 -6.73
CA TRP A 21 8.58 1.39 -5.44
C TRP A 21 7.15 1.27 -4.91
N VAL A 22 6.14 1.37 -5.78
CA VAL A 22 4.72 1.19 -5.42
C VAL A 22 4.47 -0.22 -4.93
N VAL A 23 5.01 -1.23 -5.63
CA VAL A 23 4.90 -2.64 -5.19
C VAL A 23 5.53 -2.82 -3.81
N TYR A 24 6.75 -2.33 -3.61
CA TYR A 24 7.44 -2.42 -2.31
C TYR A 24 6.64 -1.72 -1.19
N TYR A 25 6.18 -0.49 -1.44
CA TYR A 25 5.43 0.27 -0.44
C TYR A 25 4.13 -0.44 -0.04
N ASN A 26 3.40 -0.97 -1.02
CA ASN A 26 2.10 -1.60 -0.80
C ASN A 26 2.21 -3.00 -0.15
N SER A 27 3.27 -3.75 -0.49
CA SER A 27 3.39 -5.17 -0.12
C SER A 27 4.36 -5.45 1.02
N THR A 28 5.39 -4.62 1.20
CA THR A 28 6.54 -4.96 2.06
C THR A 28 6.71 -3.96 3.19
N ARG A 29 6.42 -2.67 2.94
CA ARG A 29 6.58 -1.64 3.97
C ARG A 29 5.47 -1.76 5.02
N THR A 30 5.83 -2.26 6.19
CA THR A 30 4.95 -2.21 7.37
C THR A 30 4.83 -0.77 7.87
N HIS A 31 3.61 -0.25 8.01
CA HIS A 31 3.42 1.07 8.61
C HIS A 31 3.69 0.97 10.12
N GLN A 32 4.73 1.65 10.62
CA GLN A 32 5.10 1.65 12.05
C GLN A 32 4.20 2.56 12.92
N GLY A 33 2.92 2.66 12.57
CA GLY A 33 1.93 3.34 13.39
C GLY A 33 1.28 2.36 14.38
N LYS A 34 1.07 2.78 15.63
CA LYS A 34 0.38 1.98 16.67
C LYS A 34 -0.96 1.37 16.22
N MET A 35 -1.63 2.01 15.25
CA MET A 35 -2.92 1.55 14.70
C MET A 35 -2.82 0.45 13.65
N TYR A 36 -1.70 0.37 12.93
CA TYR A 36 -1.57 -0.55 11.79
C TYR A 36 -1.01 -1.91 12.19
N CYS A 37 -0.56 -2.09 13.45
CA CYS A 37 -0.10 -3.36 14.01
C CYS A 37 0.98 -4.05 13.15
N GLY A 38 1.83 -3.28 12.46
CA GLY A 38 2.83 -3.82 11.55
C GLY A 38 2.29 -4.37 10.24
N ARG A 39 1.00 -4.20 9.94
CA ARG A 39 0.42 -4.57 8.64
C ARG A 39 0.93 -3.67 7.52
N THR A 40 0.95 -4.23 6.33
CA THR A 40 1.22 -3.51 5.10
C THR A 40 -0.03 -2.76 4.65
N PRO A 41 0.09 -1.75 3.77
CA PRO A 41 -1.06 -1.07 3.20
C PRO A 41 -2.07 -2.04 2.55
N MET A 42 -1.58 -3.03 1.78
CA MET A 42 -2.46 -4.01 1.13
C MET A 42 -3.20 -4.90 2.12
N GLN A 43 -2.53 -5.37 3.18
CA GLN A 43 -3.19 -6.14 4.24
C GLN A 43 -4.30 -5.32 4.90
N THR A 44 -4.00 -4.05 5.22
CA THR A 44 -5.01 -3.18 5.85
C THR A 44 -6.22 -2.93 4.95
N LEU A 45 -6.00 -2.80 3.63
CA LEU A 45 -7.08 -2.64 2.66
C LEU A 45 -7.96 -3.89 2.58
N ILE A 46 -7.35 -5.07 2.55
CA ILE A 46 -8.07 -6.35 2.51
C ILE A 46 -8.89 -6.54 3.78
N ASP A 47 -8.27 -6.35 4.95
CA ASP A 47 -8.95 -6.45 6.24
C ASP A 47 -10.17 -5.51 6.31
N ALA A 48 -10.01 -4.26 5.82
CA ALA A 48 -11.10 -3.29 5.80
C ALA A 48 -12.24 -3.69 4.86
N LYS A 49 -11.92 -4.34 3.73
CA LYS A 49 -12.92 -4.85 2.79
C LYS A 49 -13.74 -5.98 3.41
N GLU A 50 -13.09 -6.93 4.08
CA GLU A 50 -13.79 -8.04 4.75
C GLU A 50 -14.76 -7.52 5.83
N VAL A 51 -14.31 -6.57 6.66
CA VAL A 51 -15.17 -5.92 7.66
C VAL A 51 -16.38 -5.23 7.03
N TRP A 52 -16.20 -4.62 5.86
CA TRP A 52 -17.29 -4.00 5.13
C TRP A 52 -18.28 -5.04 4.59
N ASP A 53 -17.78 -6.10 3.96
CA ASP A 53 -18.61 -7.16 3.38
C ASP A 53 -19.45 -7.87 4.46
N ASP A 54 -18.88 -8.12 5.63
CA ASP A 54 -19.60 -8.65 6.80
C ASP A 54 -20.72 -7.70 7.25
N LYS A 55 -20.43 -6.40 7.32
CA LYS A 55 -21.40 -5.39 7.72
C LYS A 55 -22.57 -5.30 6.73
N ILE A 56 -22.29 -5.35 5.43
CA ILE A 56 -23.32 -5.33 4.40
C ILE A 56 -24.17 -6.60 4.45
N THR A 57 -23.55 -7.76 4.62
CA THR A 57 -24.26 -9.04 4.80
C THR A 57 -25.20 -8.98 5.99
N ALA A 58 -24.74 -8.46 7.14
CA ALA A 58 -25.55 -8.34 8.34
C ALA A 58 -26.72 -7.35 8.21
N LEU A 59 -26.60 -6.31 7.37
CA LEU A 59 -27.66 -5.31 7.14
C LEU A 59 -28.73 -5.77 6.14
N ASN A 60 -28.37 -6.69 5.23
CA ASN A 60 -29.26 -7.19 4.20
C ASN A 60 -30.02 -8.47 4.61
N ASN A 61 -29.68 -9.04 5.77
CA ASN A 61 -30.42 -10.12 6.42
C ASN A 61 -31.48 -9.54 7.38
#